data_AF-A0A183N922-F1
#
_entry.id   AF-A0A183N922-F1
#
_cell.length_a   1.000
_cell.length_b   1.000
_cell.length_c   1.000
_cell.angle_alpha   90.00
_cell.angle_beta   90.00
_cell.angle_gamma   90.00
#
_symmetry.space_group_name_H-M   'P 1'
#
loop_
_entity.id
_entity.type
_entity.pdbx_description
1 polymer ?
#
loop_
_entity_poly.entity_id
_entity_poly.type
_entity_poly.pdbx_seq_one_letter_code
_entity_poly.pdbx_strand_id
1 'polypeptide(L)'
;MGWMTWQRFRCQIDCHNYPDDCISEKLIKRTANKLVLDGWRDLGYRYVIIDDCWPERKRDSKTNEIVADYKRFPNVSCYLLSFVCGA
;
A
#
# COMPACT_ATOMS: atom_id res chain seq x y z
N MET A 1 5.69 -10.79 13.34
CA MET A 1 4.24 -10.86 13.05
C MET A 1 3.83 -9.61 12.29
N GLY A 2 2.64 -9.57 11.69
CA GLY A 2 2.24 -8.44 10.86
C GLY A 2 0.75 -8.38 10.58
N TRP A 3 0.38 -7.38 9.80
CA TRP A 3 -0.98 -7.13 9.34
C TRP A 3 -1.03 -7.22 7.81
N MET A 4 -2.12 -7.76 7.26
CA MET A 4 -2.31 -7.99 5.83
C MET A 4 -3.65 -7.43 5.35
N THR A 5 -3.67 -6.78 4.19
CA THR A 5 -4.88 -6.11 3.65
C THR A 5 -6.01 -7.08 3.29
N TRP A 6 -5.68 -8.27 2.78
CA TRP A 6 -6.64 -9.14 2.08
C TRP A 6 -7.85 -9.54 2.90
N GLN A 7 -7.65 -10.04 4.12
CA GLN A 7 -8.73 -10.65 4.90
C GLN A 7 -9.88 -9.65 5.16
N ARG A 8 -9.55 -8.38 5.40
CA ARG A 8 -10.52 -7.34 5.76
C ARG A 8 -10.99 -6.50 4.57
N PHE A 9 -10.10 -6.17 3.64
CA PHE A 9 -10.35 -5.20 2.56
C PHE A 9 -10.43 -5.83 1.17
N ARG A 10 -9.95 -7.06 0.99
CA ARG A 10 -9.98 -7.79 -0.28
C ARG A 10 -9.41 -6.92 -1.41
N CYS A 11 -10.08 -6.90 -2.55
CA CYS A 11 -9.73 -6.10 -3.73
C CYS A 11 -10.61 -4.84 -3.87
N GLN A 12 -10.88 -4.13 -2.76
CA GLN A 12 -11.64 -2.88 -2.84
C GLN A 12 -10.78 -1.77 -3.48
N ILE A 13 -11.07 -1.42 -4.73
CA ILE A 13 -10.32 -0.39 -5.49
C ILE A 13 -11.13 0.89 -5.72
N ASP A 14 -12.41 0.91 -5.37
CA ASP A 14 -13.28 2.07 -5.53
C ASP A 14 -13.07 3.09 -4.41
N CYS A 15 -12.07 3.94 -4.60
CA CYS A 15 -11.76 5.02 -3.66
C CYS A 15 -12.72 6.21 -3.73
N HIS A 16 -13.65 6.25 -4.69
CA HIS A 16 -14.66 7.31 -4.74
C HIS A 16 -15.77 7.03 -3.73
N ASN A 17 -16.31 5.81 -3.77
CA ASN A 17 -17.40 5.40 -2.88
C ASN A 17 -16.88 4.93 -1.52
N TYR A 18 -15.64 4.42 -1.46
CA TYR A 18 -15.02 3.90 -0.23
C TYR A 18 -13.63 4.53 0.01
N PRO A 19 -13.54 5.85 0.24
CA PRO A 19 -12.27 6.58 0.32
C PRO A 19 -11.39 6.19 1.52
N ASP A 20 -11.97 5.51 2.51
CA ASP A 20 -11.27 5.06 3.71
C ASP A 20 -10.96 3.57 3.70
N ASP A 21 -11.63 2.77 2.86
CA ASP A 21 -11.50 1.31 2.85
C ASP A 21 -10.92 0.76 1.53
N CYS A 22 -10.71 1.61 0.53
CA CYS A 22 -10.04 1.21 -0.69
C CYS A 22 -8.53 0.97 -0.47
N ILE A 23 -7.99 0.00 -1.21
CA ILE A 23 -6.57 -0.34 -1.24
C ILE A 23 -5.80 0.84 -1.84
N SER A 24 -5.23 1.66 -0.95
CA SER A 24 -4.56 2.92 -1.28
C SER A 24 -3.44 3.22 -0.30
N GLU A 25 -2.54 4.13 -0.67
CA GLU A 25 -1.46 4.61 0.21
C GLU A 25 -2.00 5.18 1.52
N LYS A 26 -3.16 5.85 1.48
CA LYS A 26 -3.85 6.40 2.66
C LYS A 26 -4.23 5.29 3.64
N LEU A 27 -4.79 4.18 3.15
CA LEU A 27 -5.14 3.03 3.97
C LEU A 27 -3.89 2.44 4.64
N ILE A 28 -2.82 2.22 3.87
CA ILE A 28 -1.57 1.63 4.38
C ILE A 28 -0.92 2.53 5.43
N LYS A 29 -0.79 3.84 5.16
CA LYS A 29 -0.23 4.81 6.12
C LYS A 29 -1.05 4.88 7.41
N ARG A 30 -2.38 4.92 7.31
CA ARG A 30 -3.26 4.93 8.49
C ARG A 30 -3.09 3.67 9.33
N THR A 31 -3.04 2.49 8.70
CA THR A 31 -2.86 1.22 9.39
C THR A 31 -1.47 1.13 10.03
N ALA A 32 -0.41 1.56 9.33
CA ALA A 32 0.94 1.60 9.90
C ALA A 32 1.01 2.51 11.13
N ASN A 33 0.41 3.70 11.08
CA ASN A 33 0.33 4.60 12.22
C ASN A 33 -0.42 3.96 13.40
N LYS A 34 -1.52 3.26 13.13
CA LYS A 34 -2.29 2.55 14.14
C LYS A 34 -1.51 1.42 14.80
N LEU A 35 -0.72 0.66 14.04
CA LEU A 35 0.16 -0.37 14.60
C LEU A 35 1.19 0.22 15.58
N VAL A 36 1.67 1.43 15.35
CA VAL A 36 2.61 2.12 16.25
C VAL A 36 1.87 2.72 17.45
N LEU A 37 0.85 3.54 17.20
CA LEU A 37 0.16 4.31 18.24
C LEU A 37 -0.61 3.43 19.22
N ASP A 38 -1.18 2.32 18.74
CA ASP A 38 -1.95 1.42 19.58
C ASP A 38 -1.07 0.30 20.20
N GLY A 39 0.26 0.36 20.04
CA GLY A 39 1.24 -0.52 20.71
C GLY A 39 1.49 -1.89 20.06
N TRP A 40 0.83 -2.21 18.94
CA TRP A 40 1.00 -3.50 18.24
C TRP A 40 2.43 -3.77 17.78
N ARG A 41 3.15 -2.71 17.36
CA ARG A 41 4.55 -2.82 16.95
C ARG A 41 5.42 -3.37 18.09
N ASP A 42 5.17 -2.91 19.31
CA ASP A 42 5.96 -3.27 20.48
C ASP A 42 5.66 -4.71 20.92
N LEU A 43 4.46 -5.21 20.59
CA LEU A 43 4.08 -6.63 20.70
C LEU A 43 4.61 -7.52 19.55
N GLY A 44 5.37 -6.97 18.60
CA GLY A 44 6.03 -7.73 17.53
C GLY A 44 5.31 -7.74 16.18
N TYR A 45 4.25 -6.94 15.99
CA TYR A 45 3.61 -6.70 14.69
C TYR A 45 4.38 -5.64 13.90
N ARG A 46 5.41 -6.07 13.16
CA ARG A 46 6.38 -5.19 12.48
C ARG A 46 6.16 -5.06 10.98
N TYR A 47 5.32 -5.92 10.39
CA TYR A 47 5.10 -5.95 8.94
C TYR A 47 3.70 -5.45 8.59
N VAL A 48 3.63 -4.62 7.55
CA VAL A 48 2.39 -4.26 6.85
C VAL A 48 2.51 -4.85 5.46
N ILE A 49 1.69 -5.85 5.17
CA ILE A 49 1.73 -6.61 3.93
C ILE A 49 0.57 -6.15 3.05
N ILE A 50 0.91 -5.63 1.87
CA ILE A 50 -0.05 -5.29 0.84
C ILE A 50 -0.25 -6.54 -0.03
N ASP A 51 -1.47 -7.06 -0.03
CA ASP A 51 -1.86 -8.21 -0.85
C ASP A 51 -2.26 -7.75 -2.26
N ASP A 52 -3.13 -8.46 -2.96
CA ASP A 52 -3.50 -8.18 -4.34
C ASP A 52 -4.15 -6.79 -4.57
N CYS A 53 -4.23 -6.39 -5.84
CA CYS A 53 -4.92 -5.19 -6.32
C CYS A 53 -4.25 -3.85 -6.02
N TRP A 54 -2.98 -3.83 -5.62
CA TRP A 54 -2.17 -2.60 -5.59
C TRP A 54 -1.55 -2.16 -6.92
N PRO A 55 -1.21 -3.05 -7.89
CA PRO A 55 -0.50 -2.62 -9.08
C PRO A 55 -1.45 -2.05 -10.14
N GLU A 56 -0.86 -1.37 -11.12
CA GLU A 56 -1.52 -1.06 -12.38
C GLU A 56 -1.90 -2.32 -13.15
N ARG A 57 -2.93 -2.19 -14.00
CA ARG A 57 -3.36 -3.30 -14.88
C ARG A 57 -2.34 -3.65 -15.95
N LYS A 58 -1.48 -2.70 -16.30
CA LYS A 58 -0.41 -2.86 -17.29
C LYS A 58 0.92 -2.56 -16.63
N ARG A 59 1.94 -3.34 -17.03
CA ARG A 59 3.33 -3.06 -16.71
C ARG A 59 3.78 -1.76 -17.38
N ASP A 60 4.83 -1.17 -16.86
CA ASP A 60 5.47 -0.03 -17.52
C ASP A 60 5.90 -0.42 -18.94
N SER A 61 5.56 0.38 -19.94
CA SER A 61 5.81 0.04 -21.34
C SER A 61 7.29 0.09 -21.75
N LYS A 62 8.14 0.76 -20.95
CA LYS A 62 9.57 0.92 -21.23
C LYS A 62 10.41 -0.07 -20.44
N THR A 63 10.14 -0.24 -19.14
CA THR A 63 10.92 -1.11 -18.25
C THR A 63 10.31 -2.50 -18.09
N ASN A 64 9.03 -2.69 -18.46
CA ASN A 64 8.26 -3.91 -18.25
C ASN A 64 8.09 -4.30 -16.76
N GLU A 65 8.31 -3.35 -15.85
CA GLU A 65 8.16 -3.53 -14.41
C GLU A 65 6.70 -3.42 -13.97
N ILE A 66 6.39 -4.03 -12.82
CA ILE A 66 5.11 -3.84 -12.14
C ILE A 66 5.16 -2.49 -11.43
N VAL A 67 4.22 -1.61 -11.73
CA VAL A 67 4.11 -0.28 -11.12
C VAL A 67 2.85 -0.20 -10.26
N ALA A 68 2.92 0.62 -9.21
CA ALA A 68 1.76 0.88 -8.35
C ALA A 68 0.71 1.72 -9.08
N ASP A 69 -0.56 1.54 -8.72
CA ASP A 69 -1.65 2.36 -9.27
C ASP A 69 -1.45 3.85 -8.97
N TYR A 70 -1.35 4.69 -10.00
CA TYR A 70 -0.96 6.10 -9.83
C TYR A 70 -2.01 6.95 -9.11
N LYS A 71 -3.28 6.53 -9.13
CA LYS A 71 -4.36 7.26 -8.44
C LYS A 71 -4.42 6.89 -6.97
N ARG A 72 -4.25 5.62 -6.65
CA ARG A 72 -4.38 5.08 -5.28
C ARG A 72 -3.07 5.16 -4.50
N PHE A 73 -1.94 5.16 -5.21
CA PHE A 73 -0.60 5.17 -4.66
C PHE A 73 0.29 6.27 -5.29
N PRO A 74 -0.11 7.55 -5.17
CA PRO A 74 0.55 8.65 -5.87
C PRO A 74 2.02 8.85 -5.44
N ASN A 75 2.39 8.53 -4.20
CA ASN A 75 3.76 8.73 -3.71
C ASN A 75 4.55 7.42 -3.60
N VAL A 76 3.92 6.25 -3.78
CA VAL A 76 4.62 4.96 -3.59
C VAL A 76 5.68 4.68 -4.65
N SER A 77 5.54 5.25 -5.85
CA SER A 77 6.63 5.25 -6.84
C SER A 77 7.91 5.89 -6.28
N CYS A 78 7.81 6.74 -5.26
CA CYS A 78 8.93 7.37 -4.56
C CYS A 78 9.30 6.62 -3.26
N TYR A 79 8.31 6.11 -2.51
CA TYR A 79 8.53 5.56 -1.16
C TYR A 79 8.95 4.08 -1.10
N LEU A 80 8.68 3.24 -2.12
CA LEU A 80 9.05 1.82 -2.13
C LEU A 80 10.37 1.52 -2.89
N LEU A 81 10.93 2.51 -3.57
CA LEU A 81 12.18 2.44 -4.34
C LEU A 81 13.20 3.49 -3.85
N SER A 82 13.57 3.42 -2.57
CA SER A 82 14.72 4.15 -1.99
C SER A 82 16.10 3.67 -2.54
N PHE A 83 16.16 3.32 -3.82
CA PHE A 83 17.41 3.14 -4.58
C PHE A 83 17.33 3.62 -6.04
N VAL A 84 16.15 4.00 -6.57
CA VAL A 84 16.00 4.40 -7.98
C VAL A 84 15.45 5.82 -8.16
N CYS A 85 14.78 6.40 -7.17
CA CYS A 85 14.29 7.78 -7.23
C CYS A 85 15.19 8.75 -6.44
N GLY A 86 16.51 8.70 -6.71
CA GLY A 86 17.47 9.64 -6.14
C GLY A 86 17.82 10.77 -7.12
N ALA A 87 17.25 11.96 -6.90
CA ALA A 87 17.82 13.29 -7.13
C ALA A 87 16.81 14.37 -6.69
#